data_AF-A0A938SCU7-F1
#
_entry.id   AF-A0A938SCU7-F1
#
_cell.length_a   1.000
_cell.length_b   1.000
_cell.length_c   1.000
_cell.angle_alpha   90.00
_cell.angle_beta   90.00
_cell.angle_gamma   90.00
#
_symmetry.space_group_name_H-M   'P 1'
#
loop_
_entity.id
_entity.type
_entity.pdbx_description
1 polymer ?
#
loop_
_entity_poly.entity_id
_entity_poly.type
_entity_poly.pdbx_seq_one_letter_code
_entity_poly.pdbx_strand_id
1 'polypeptide(L)' 'QDALMALPEEQREVVLLKVYGRLTFAEIADVIHASPNTAASRYRYAVEKLRRHLGDEDHEP' A
#
# COMPACT_ATOMS: atom_id res chain seq x y z
N GLN A 1 -11.07 2.54 -14.15
CA GLN A 1 -11.26 2.77 -12.70
C GLN A 1 -9.88 2.94 -12.10
N ASP A 2 -9.64 3.95 -11.27
CA ASP A 2 -8.33 4.18 -10.63
C ASP A 2 -8.04 3.05 -9.62
N ALA A 3 -7.01 2.23 -9.86
CA ALA A 3 -6.69 1.06 -9.03
C ALA A 3 -6.38 1.44 -7.57
N LEU A 4 -5.88 2.65 -7.33
CA LEU A 4 -5.67 3.16 -5.97
C LEU A 4 -6.99 3.39 -5.23
N MET A 5 -8.06 3.76 -5.94
CA MET A 5 -9.39 4.00 -5.34
C MET A 5 -10.10 2.69 -4.96
N ALA A 6 -9.64 1.54 -5.46
CA ALA A 6 -10.15 0.23 -5.08
C ALA A 6 -9.52 -0.31 -3.78
N LEU A 7 -8.45 0.33 -3.28
CA LEU A 7 -7.84 -0.04 -2.01
C LEU A 7 -8.69 0.45 -0.82
N PRO A 8 -8.75 -0.32 0.28
CA PRO A 8 -9.14 0.21 1.58
C PRO A 8 -8.35 1.47 1.93
N GLU A 9 -8.99 2.42 2.60
CA GLU A 9 -8.41 3.72 2.91
C GLU A 9 -7.04 3.62 3.58
N GLU A 10 -6.93 2.76 4.61
CA GLU A 10 -5.67 2.53 5.34
C GLU A 10 -4.54 1.97 4.47
N GLN A 11 -4.88 1.22 3.41
CA GLN A 11 -3.92 0.64 2.48
C GLN A 11 -3.47 1.68 1.45
N ARG A 12 -4.43 2.47 0.94
CA ARG A 12 -4.19 3.57 0.00
C ARG A 12 -3.30 4.66 0.64
N GLU A 13 -3.59 5.05 1.87
CA GLU A 13 -2.86 6.09 2.59
C GLU A 13 -1.37 5.73 2.74
N VAL A 14 -1.07 4.49 3.13
CA VAL A 14 0.31 4.02 3.26
C VAL A 14 1.03 3.99 1.91
N VAL A 15 0.34 3.63 0.81
CA VAL A 15 0.92 3.69 -0.54
C VAL A 15 1.24 5.13 -0.93
N LEU A 16 0.34 6.07 -0.66
CA LEU A 16 0.54 7.49 -0.99
C LEU A 16 1.75 8.07 -0.25
N LEU A 17 1.80 7.85 1.06
CA LEU A 17 2.91 8.31 1.90
C LEU A 17 4.25 7.65 1.53
N LYS A 18 4.23 6.37 1.15
CA LYS A 18 5.43 5.64 0.77
C LYS A 18 5.99 6.06 -0.59
N VAL A 19 5.12 6.12 -1.61
CA VAL A 19 5.53 6.33 -3.01
C VAL A 19 5.71 7.81 -3.31
N TYR A 20 4.73 8.64 -2.96
CA TYR A 20 4.77 10.07 -3.25
C TYR A 20 5.45 10.84 -2.12
N GLY A 21 5.14 10.50 -0.87
CA GLY A 21 5.77 11.12 0.31
C GLY A 21 7.21 10.67 0.57
N ARG A 22 7.66 9.58 -0.08
CA ARG A 22 9.00 8.99 0.10
C ARG A 22 9.37 8.66 1.55
N LEU A 23 8.36 8.48 2.40
CA LEU A 23 8.55 8.22 3.83
C LEU A 23 9.04 6.78 4.09
N THR A 24 9.78 6.61 5.17
CA THR A 24 10.10 5.30 5.76
C THR A 24 8.88 4.73 6.48
N PHE A 25 8.85 3.42 6.75
CA PHE A 25 7.73 2.83 7.51
C PHE A 25 7.64 3.35 8.95
N ALA A 26 8.75 3.85 9.51
CA ALA A 26 8.75 4.50 10.81
C ALA A 26 8.04 5.86 10.74
N GLU A 27 8.41 6.72 9.80
CA GLU A 27 7.76 8.02 9.61
C GLU A 27 6.28 7.86 9.23
N ILE A 28 5.94 6.87 8.41
CA ILE A 28 4.54 6.56 8.08
C ILE A 28 3.77 6.13 9.34
N ALA A 29 4.37 5.29 10.18
CA ALA A 29 3.77 4.83 11.42
C ALA A 29 3.45 5.98 12.38
N ASP A 30 4.32 6.99 12.44
CA ASP A 30 4.08 8.21 13.22
C ASP A 30 2.89 9.00 12.66
N VAL A 31 2.77 9.11 11.33
CA VAL A 31 1.66 9.81 10.64
C VAL A 31 0.31 9.11 10.85
N ILE A 32 0.26 7.78 10.71
CA ILE A 32 -0.99 7.01 10.77
C ILE A 32 -1.32 6.47 12.17
N HIS A 33 -0.54 6.89 13.19
CA HIS A 33 -0.67 6.44 14.58
C HIS A 33 -0.70 4.92 14.74
N ALA A 34 0.23 4.22 14.10
CA ALA A 34 0.36 2.76 14.15
C ALA A 34 1.81 2.33 14.39
N SER A 35 2.06 1.02 14.45
CA SER A 35 3.44 0.52 14.48
C SER A 35 4.07 0.51 13.09
N PRO A 36 5.41 0.61 12.95
CA PRO A 36 6.09 0.45 11.66
C PRO A 36 5.77 -0.90 10.98
N ASN A 37 5.54 -1.95 11.77
CA ASN A 37 5.12 -3.26 11.27
C ASN A 37 3.70 -3.25 10.71
N THR A 38 2.79 -2.49 11.33
CA THR A 38 1.42 -2.29 10.82
C THR A 38 1.46 -1.53 9.50
N ALA A 39 2.24 -0.44 9.40
CA ALA A 39 2.45 0.30 8.16
C ALA A 39 3.03 -0.60 7.06
N ALA A 40 4.09 -1.36 7.35
CA ALA A 40 4.69 -2.29 6.40
C ALA A 40 3.72 -3.38 5.92
N SER A 41 2.89 -3.92 6.82
CA SER A 41 1.89 -4.93 6.46
C SER A 41 0.77 -4.34 5.59
N ARG A 42 0.24 -3.16 5.94
CA ARG A 42 -0.74 -2.43 5.12
C ARG A 42 -0.20 -2.15 3.72
N TYR A 43 1.06 -1.70 3.61
CA TYR A 43 1.71 -1.48 2.32
C TYR A 43 1.80 -2.77 1.48
N ARG A 44 2.23 -3.88 2.10
CA ARG A 44 2.37 -5.17 1.41
C ARG A 44 1.04 -5.64 0.83
N TYR A 45 -0.03 -5.61 1.62
CA TYR A 45 -1.37 -5.98 1.16
C TYR A 45 -1.92 -5.01 0.11
N ALA A 46 -1.59 -3.72 0.19
CA ALA A 46 -1.95 -2.74 -0.82
C ALA A 46 -1.31 -3.08 -2.17
N VAL A 47 0.01 -3.34 -2.19
CA VAL A 47 0.75 -3.71 -3.40
C VAL A 47 0.22 -5.01 -4.01
N GLU A 48 -0.06 -6.01 -3.18
CA GLU A 48 -0.64 -7.27 -3.63
C GLU A 48 -2.00 -7.08 -4.33
N LYS A 49 -2.89 -6.26 -3.76
CA LYS A 49 -4.18 -5.94 -4.40
C LYS A 49 -4.02 -5.14 -5.69
N LEU A 50 -3.09 -4.18 -5.72
CA LEU A 50 -2.81 -3.40 -6.93
C LEU A 50 -2.30 -4.30 -8.05
N ARG A 51 -1.40 -5.25 -7.76
CA ARG A 51 -0.92 -6.23 -8.75
C ARG A 51 -2.07 -7.03 -9.37
N ARG A 52 -2.97 -7.56 -8.54
CA ARG A 52 -4.16 -8.28 -9.02
C ARG A 52 -5.09 -7.39 -9.84
N HIS A 53 -5.28 -6.14 -9.43
CA HIS A 53 -6.13 -5.18 -10.17
C HIS A 53 -5.53 -4.73 -11.50
N LEU A 54 -4.21 -4.72 -11.61
CA LEU A 54 -3.50 -4.27 -12.81
C LEU A 54 -3.18 -5.41 -13.78
N GLY A 55 -3.58 -6.65 -13.47
CA GLY A 55 -3.46 -7.78 -14.38
C GLY A 55 -2.08 -8.44 -14.43
N ASP A 56 -1.26 -8.34 -13.36
CA ASP A 56 -0.03 -9.14 -13.20
C ASP A 56 -0.35 -10.65 -12.93
N GLU A 57 -1.47 -11.16 -13.45
CA GLU A 57 -1.90 -12.57 -13.41
C GLU A 57 -1.72 -13.29 -14.77
N ASP A 58 -1.06 -12.66 -15.76
CA ASP A 58 -0.72 -13.28 -17.07
C ASP A 58 0.63 -14.03 -17.08
N HIS A 59 1.09 -14.55 -15.94
CA HIS A 59 2.13 -15.58 -15.91
C HIS A 59 1.71 -16.73 -14.98
N GLU A 60 0.91 -17.63 -15.53
CA GLU A 60 0.66 -18.99 -15.01
C GLU A 60 1.79 -19.92 -15.49
N PRO A 61 2.06 -21.07 -14.84
CA PRO A 61 2.45 -21.31 -13.45
C PRO A 61 3.94 -21.70 -13.29
#